data_AF-A0A062U0E7-F1
#
_entry.id   AF-A0A062U0E7-F1
#
_cell.length_a   1.000
_cell.length_b   1.000
_cell.length_c   1.000
_cell.angle_alpha   90.00
_cell.angle_beta   90.00
_cell.angle_gamma   90.00
#
_symmetry.space_group_name_H-M   'P 1'
#
loop_
_entity.id
_entity.type
_entity.pdbx_description
1 polymer ?
#
loop_
_entity_poly.entity_id
_entity_poly.type
_entity_poly.pdbx_seq_one_letter_code
_entity_poly.pdbx_strand_id
1 'polypeptide(L)' 'MSYENRKIVATLTLLAFMMCWIIMIGTVGPMVSGWPKWAIVLFYVVGGIGWILPFKPIFAWMNRNAPKGED' A
#
# COMPACT_ATOMS: atom_id res chain seq x y z
N MET A 1 -13.16 0.62 -19.71
CA MET A 1 -11.84 1.28 -19.62
C MET A 1 -10.82 0.52 -20.44
N SER A 2 -10.12 1.23 -21.35
CA SER A 2 -8.94 0.72 -22.06
C SER A 2 -7.88 0.24 -21.07
N TYR A 3 -7.04 -0.71 -21.48
CA TYR A 3 -5.96 -1.30 -20.66
C TYR A 3 -4.99 -0.23 -20.13
N GLU A 4 -4.65 0.76 -20.97
CA GLU A 4 -3.81 1.90 -20.60
C GLU A 4 -4.40 2.72 -19.45
N ASN A 5 -5.71 2.97 -19.48
CA ASN A 5 -6.40 3.71 -18.41
C ASN A 5 -6.40 2.91 -17.09
N ARG A 6 -6.40 1.57 -17.14
CA ARG A 6 -6.33 0.73 -15.93
C ARG A 6 -4.94 0.79 -15.29
N LYS A 7 -3.87 0.82 -16.09
CA LYS A 7 -2.49 1.04 -15.60
C LYS A 7 -2.38 2.39 -14.89
N ILE A 8 -2.89 3.48 -15.49
CA ILE A 8 -2.85 4.82 -14.87
C ILE A 8 -3.65 4.85 -13.56
N VAL A 9 -4.87 4.31 -13.55
CA VAL A 9 -5.71 4.28 -12.34
C VAL A 9 -5.07 3.42 -11.24
N ALA A 10 -4.50 2.26 -11.58
CA ALA A 10 -3.80 1.41 -10.62
C ALA A 10 -2.62 2.14 -9.98
N THR A 11 -1.79 2.80 -10.79
CA THR A 11 -0.66 3.59 -10.31
C THR A 11 -1.11 4.74 -9.40
N LEU A 12 -2.11 5.52 -9.80
CA LEU A 12 -2.66 6.60 -8.98
C LEU A 12 -3.24 6.09 -7.65
N THR A 13 -3.92 4.94 -7.68
CA THR A 13 -4.47 4.30 -6.48
C THR A 13 -3.35 3.89 -5.53
N LEU A 14 -2.28 3.28 -6.02
CA LEU A 14 -1.11 2.91 -5.20
C LEU A 14 -0.44 4.14 -4.59
N LEU A 15 -0.30 5.21 -5.38
CA LEU A 15 0.31 6.47 -4.92
C LEU A 15 -0.53 7.12 -3.81
N ALA A 16 -1.84 7.21 -4.01
CA ALA A 16 -2.78 7.70 -3.01
C ALA A 16 -2.77 6.83 -1.75
N PHE A 17 -2.76 5.50 -1.90
CA PHE A 17 -2.66 4.57 -0.78
C PHE A 17 -1.38 4.79 0.02
N MET A 18 -0.22 4.91 -0.65
CA MET A 18 1.06 5.15 0.02
C MET A 18 1.04 6.47 0.79
N MET A 19 0.48 7.53 0.21
CA MET A 19 0.33 8.82 0.88
C MET A 19 -0.52 8.67 2.15
N CYS A 20 -1.69 8.02 2.06
CA CYS A 20 -2.54 7.75 3.22
C CYS A 20 -1.83 6.89 4.28
N TRP A 21 -1.06 5.87 3.87
CA TRP A 21 -0.34 4.99 4.78
C TRP A 21 0.76 5.73 5.56
N ILE A 22 1.57 6.55 4.88
CA ILE A 22 2.63 7.34 5.50
C ILE A 22 2.03 8.35 6.48
N ILE A 23 0.94 9.03 6.09
CA ILE A 23 0.24 9.96 6.98
C ILE A 23 -0.27 9.22 8.22
N MET A 24 -0.94 8.08 8.05
CA MET A 24 -1.49 7.30 9.14
C MET A 24 -0.41 6.86 10.13
N ILE A 25 0.67 6.25 9.65
CA ILE A 25 1.79 5.81 10.50
C ILE A 25 2.50 7.02 11.14
N GLY A 26 2.72 8.10 10.40
CA GLY A 26 3.36 9.31 10.88
C GLY A 26 2.54 10.04 11.96
N THR A 27 1.21 10.03 11.86
CA THR A 27 0.32 10.59 12.88
C THR A 27 0.25 9.72 14.14
N VAL A 28 0.26 8.40 13.99
CA VAL A 28 0.18 7.47 15.13
C VAL A 28 1.52 7.30 15.83
N GLY A 29 2.65 7.44 15.13
CA GLY A 29 4.00 7.26 15.67
C GLY A 29 4.27 8.02 16.98
N PRO A 30 3.97 9.33 17.07
CA PRO A 30 4.13 10.10 18.32
C PRO A 30 3.28 9.56 19.49
N MET A 31 2.08 9.04 19.20
CA MET A 31 1.18 8.48 20.22
C MET A 31 1.70 7.15 20.79
N VAL A 32 2.48 6.41 20.00
CA VAL A 32 3.05 5.11 20.36
C VAL A 32 4.25 5.24 21.32
N SER A 33 4.81 6.43 21.50
CA SER A 33 5.95 6.69 22.40
C SER A 33 5.68 6.33 23.87
N GLY A 34 4.43 6.39 24.32
CA GLY A 34 4.02 6.01 25.68
C GLY A 34 3.72 4.52 25.88
N TRP A 35 3.83 3.70 24.83
CA TRP A 35 3.46 2.28 24.88
C TRP A 35 4.59 1.41 25.43
N PRO A 36 4.27 0.19 25.93
CA PRO A 36 5.29 -0.78 26.28
C PRO A 36 6.14 -1.17 25.06
N LYS A 37 7.44 -1.39 25.27
CA LYS A 37 8.45 -1.59 24.22
C LYS A 37 8.07 -2.64 23.17
N TRP A 38 7.42 -3.73 23.59
CA TRP A 38 7.00 -4.80 22.67
C TRP A 38 5.90 -4.34 21.69
N ALA A 39 4.99 -3.47 22.13
CA ALA A 39 3.93 -2.92 21.29
C ALA A 39 4.47 -1.91 20.28
N ILE A 40 5.50 -1.13 20.68
CA ILE A 40 6.23 -0.23 19.79
C ILE A 40 6.88 -1.03 18.65
N VAL A 41 7.57 -2.13 18.98
CA VAL A 41 8.19 -3.01 17.98
C VAL A 41 7.13 -3.57 17.03
N LEU A 42 6.01 -4.07 17.56
CA LEU A 42 4.92 -4.59 16.73
C LEU A 42 4.35 -3.51 15.80
N PHE A 43 4.16 -2.28 16.28
CA PHE A 43 3.69 -1.16 15.49
C PHE A 43 4.62 -0.86 14.31
N TYR A 44 5.92 -0.82 14.53
CA TYR A 44 6.88 -0.58 13.44
C TYR A 44 7.00 -1.75 12.48
N VAL A 45 6.90 -3.00 12.96
CA VAL A 45 6.83 -4.18 12.08
C VAL A 45 5.60 -4.14 11.19
N VAL A 46 4.43 -3.81 11.74
CA VAL A 46 3.19 -3.65 10.97
C VAL A 46 3.27 -2.45 10.04
N GLY A 47 3.82 -1.31 10.48
CA GLY A 47 4.02 -0.15 9.62
C GLY A 47 4.95 -0.46 8.44
N GLY A 48 5.97 -1.29 8.66
CA GLY A 48 6.99 -1.68 7.68
C GLY A 48 6.64 -2.86 6.78
N ILE A 49 5.67 -3.72 7.14
CA ILE A 49 5.26 -4.89 6.34
C ILE A 49 3.80 -4.76 5.86
N GLY A 50 2.95 -4.06 6.61
CA GLY A 50 1.52 -3.92 6.32
C GLY A 50 1.21 -3.22 5.00
N TRP A 51 2.10 -2.32 4.55
CA TRP A 51 1.96 -1.65 3.24
C TRP A 51 2.07 -2.62 2.05
N ILE A 52 2.54 -3.85 2.24
CA ILE A 52 2.69 -4.87 1.18
C ILE A 52 1.33 -5.48 0.78
N LEU A 53 0.34 -5.48 1.67
CA LEU A 53 -0.99 -6.07 1.43
C LEU A 53 -1.73 -5.56 0.18
N PRO A 54 -1.84 -4.25 -0.10
CA PRO A 54 -2.57 -3.73 -1.25
C PRO A 54 -1.92 -4.02 -2.61
N PHE A 55 -0.63 -4.40 -2.67
CA PHE A 55 0.04 -4.63 -3.95
C PHE A 55 -0.63 -5.77 -4.72
N LYS A 56 -0.88 -6.90 -4.06
CA LYS A 56 -1.43 -8.10 -4.69
C LYS A 56 -2.80 -7.86 -5.37
N PRO A 57 -3.82 -7.29 -4.72
CA PRO A 57 -5.12 -7.06 -5.35
C PRO A 57 -5.05 -5.98 -6.44
N ILE A 58 -4.25 -4.91 -6.25
CA ILE A 58 -4.15 -3.84 -7.26
C ILE A 58 -3.44 -4.35 -8.52
N PHE A 59 -2.35 -5.11 -8.37
CA PHE A 59 -1.69 -5.72 -9.52
C PHE A 59 -2.59 -6.72 -10.24
N ALA A 60 -3.33 -7.55 -9.50
CA ALA A 60 -4.29 -8.48 -10.11
C ALA A 60 -5.39 -7.74 -10.89
N TRP A 61 -5.85 -6.59 -10.41
CA TRP A 61 -6.82 -5.75 -11.10
C TRP A 61 -6.24 -5.08 -12.35
N MET A 62 -5.01 -4.57 -12.27
CA MET A 62 -4.29 -3.97 -13.40
C MET A 62 -4.05 -4.99 -14.52
N ASN A 63 -3.66 -6.21 -14.16
CA ASN A 63 -3.38 -7.27 -15.13
C ASN A 63 -4.63 -7.98 -15.66
N ARG A 64 -5.81 -7.63 -15.14
CA ARG A 64 -7.08 -8.19 -15.61
C ARG A 64 -7.33 -7.71 -17.04
N ASN A 65 -7.22 -8.63 -17.99
CA ASN A 65 -7.33 -8.44 -19.45
C ASN A 65 -6.08 -7.85 -20.13
N ALA A 66 -4.88 -8.13 -19.60
CA ALA A 66 -3.64 -7.87 -20.33
C ALA A 66 -3.66 -8.60 -21.70
N PRO A 67 -3.27 -7.94 -22.81
CA PRO A 67 -3.08 -8.61 -24.10
C PRO A 67 -2.06 -9.75 -23.95
N LYS A 68 -2.35 -10.92 -24.54
CA LYS A 68 -1.41 -12.05 -24.56
C LYS A 68 -0.15 -11.62 -25.32
N GLY A 69 0.98 -11.40 -24.63
CA GLY A 69 2.26 -11.05 -25.25
C GLY A 69 3.13 -10.00 -24.54
N GLU A 70 2.67 -9.35 -23.48
CA GLU A 70 3.53 -8.57 -22.56
C GLU A 70 3.76 -9.42 -21.28
N ASP A 71 4.72 -10.33 -21.33
CA ASP A 71 5.23 -11.09 -20.18
C ASP A 71 6.59 -10.51 -19.76
#